data_AF-A0A929VWN8-F1
#
_entry.id   AF-A0A929VWN8-F1
#
_cell.length_a   1.000
_cell.length_b   1.000
_cell.length_c   1.000
_cell.angle_alpha   90.00
_cell.angle_beta   90.00
_cell.angle_gamma   90.00
#
_symmetry.space_group_name_H-M   'P 1'
#
loop_
_entity.id
_entity.type
_entity.pdbx_description
1 polymer ?
#
loop_
_entity_poly.entity_id
_entity_poly.type
_entity_poly.pdbx_seq_one_letter_code
_entity_poly.pdbx_strand_id
1 'polypeptide(L)'
;MKVIFCSLFRSKRWVMLIHLIILCVGIARAEKWIRVNQMGYLPDQSKVAVLMSREKCDVKTFSIVDYYTGKPILTLNNVKPFGRYGQMASTYRLNFSALKRPGSYFIQSGDARSEVFPVGNRVYDGSADFVLKYMRQQRCGWNPYYRDSCHTRDGYIVNHPTKAGQHIDVRGGWHDAADCLQ
;
A
#
# COMPACT_ATOMS: atom_id res chain seq x y z
N MET A 1 -13.06 77.56 12.39
CA MET A 1 -11.68 77.29 11.92
C MET A 1 -11.33 75.84 12.25
N LYS A 2 -11.02 75.04 11.22
CA LYS A 2 -10.47 73.66 11.17
C LYS A 2 -11.26 72.49 11.81
N VAL A 3 -11.96 71.79 10.91
CA VAL A 3 -12.31 70.36 10.93
C VAL A 3 -11.03 69.53 10.93
N ILE A 4 -10.93 68.51 11.80
CA ILE A 4 -9.95 67.42 11.67
C ILE A 4 -10.72 66.09 11.74
N PHE A 5 -11.01 65.54 10.56
CA PHE A 5 -11.34 64.12 10.39
C PHE A 5 -10.01 63.35 10.48
N CYS A 6 -9.80 62.58 11.54
CA CYS A 6 -8.68 61.63 11.63
C CYS A 6 -9.16 60.23 11.26
N SER A 7 -8.46 59.62 10.30
CA SER A 7 -8.84 58.45 9.52
C SER A 7 -9.07 57.17 10.34
N LEU A 8 -10.29 56.66 10.31
CA LEU A 8 -10.69 55.31 10.72
C LEU A 8 -10.46 54.30 9.58
N PHE A 9 -9.22 54.10 9.13
CA PHE A 9 -8.90 53.08 8.13
C PHE A 9 -7.50 52.49 8.36
N ARG A 10 -7.32 51.71 9.43
CA ARG A 10 -6.06 50.96 9.67
C ARG A 10 -6.22 49.55 10.25
N SER A 11 -7.43 49.00 10.35
CA SER A 11 -7.70 47.70 11.00
C SER A 11 -7.96 46.52 10.04
N LYS A 12 -8.35 46.77 8.78
CA LYS A 12 -8.76 45.68 7.86
C LYS A 12 -7.62 44.73 7.47
N ARG A 13 -6.38 45.22 7.37
CA ARG A 13 -5.19 44.42 7.02
C ARG A 13 -4.81 43.40 8.11
N TRP A 14 -4.93 43.77 9.37
CA TRP A 14 -4.61 42.88 10.51
C TRP A 14 -5.68 41.80 10.68
N VAL A 15 -6.96 42.15 10.52
CA VAL A 15 -8.07 41.18 10.57
C VAL A 15 -7.97 40.18 9.41
N MET A 16 -7.58 40.63 8.21
CA MET A 16 -7.33 39.74 7.07
C MET A 16 -6.14 38.81 7.31
N LEU A 17 -5.03 39.31 7.87
CA LEU A 17 -3.85 38.49 8.18
C LEU A 17 -4.17 37.42 9.23
N ILE A 18 -4.95 37.75 10.26
CA ILE A 18 -5.39 36.80 11.28
C ILE A 18 -6.29 35.72 10.67
N HIS A 19 -7.24 36.09 9.78
CA HIS A 19 -8.06 35.10 9.06
C HIS A 19 -7.21 34.20 8.14
N LEU A 20 -6.19 34.76 7.48
CA LEU A 20 -5.28 34.01 6.61
C LEU A 20 -4.41 33.02 7.41
N ILE A 21 -3.94 33.41 8.60
CA ILE A 21 -3.17 32.54 9.50
C ILE A 21 -4.05 31.42 10.06
N ILE A 22 -5.29 31.71 10.47
CA ILE A 22 -6.26 30.70 10.94
C ILE A 22 -6.59 29.70 9.82
N LEU A 23 -6.68 30.15 8.57
CA LEU A 23 -6.91 29.28 7.40
C LEU A 23 -5.73 28.34 7.12
N CYS A 24 -4.48 28.80 7.34
CA CYS A 24 -3.28 27.99 7.11
C CYS A 24 -3.01 26.95 8.22
N VAL A 25 -3.36 27.24 9.47
CA VAL A 25 -3.16 26.29 10.60
C VAL A 25 -4.08 25.07 10.46
N GLY A 26 -5.21 25.18 9.76
CA GLY A 26 -6.16 24.08 9.55
C GLY A 26 -5.73 22.97 8.58
N ILE A 27 -4.55 23.05 7.96
CA ILE A 27 -4.12 22.13 6.88
C ILE A 27 -2.99 21.20 7.31
N ALA A 28 -2.45 21.33 8.53
CA ALA A 28 -1.50 20.35 9.07
C ALA A 28 -2.24 19.05 9.44
N ARG A 29 -2.46 18.17 8.46
CA ARG A 29 -2.93 16.80 8.71
C ARG A 29 -1.74 15.94 9.12
N ALA A 30 -1.83 15.32 10.29
CA ALA A 30 -0.93 14.26 10.70
C ALA A 30 -0.92 13.16 9.62
N GLU A 31 0.25 12.86 9.06
CA GLU A 31 0.37 11.83 8.05
C GLU A 31 0.15 10.44 8.68
N LYS A 32 -1.07 9.92 8.49
CA LYS A 32 -1.51 8.61 8.97
C LYS A 32 -1.98 7.76 7.79
N TRP A 33 -1.55 6.51 7.76
CA TRP A 33 -1.93 5.55 6.73
C TRP A 33 -2.47 4.28 7.36
N ILE A 34 -3.43 3.65 6.68
CA ILE A 34 -3.94 2.33 7.03
C ILE A 34 -3.67 1.39 5.85
N ARG A 35 -2.72 0.47 6.04
CA ARG A 35 -2.34 -0.55 5.07
C ARG A 35 -3.22 -1.80 5.25
N VAL A 36 -3.79 -2.26 4.15
CA VAL A 36 -4.66 -3.43 4.05
C VAL A 36 -4.14 -4.36 2.96
N ASN A 37 -4.59 -5.61 2.96
CA ASN A 37 -4.44 -6.48 1.80
C ASN A 37 -5.37 -5.97 0.68
N GLN A 38 -4.78 -5.49 -0.41
CA GLN A 38 -5.54 -4.93 -1.54
C GLN A 38 -6.27 -6.00 -2.36
N MET A 39 -5.85 -7.27 -2.30
CA MET A 39 -6.62 -8.38 -2.88
C MET A 39 -7.90 -8.65 -2.08
N GLY A 40 -7.87 -8.38 -0.78
CA GLY A 40 -8.99 -8.61 0.15
C GLY A 40 -8.74 -9.71 1.16
N TYR A 41 -9.83 -10.20 1.75
CA TYR A 41 -9.79 -11.18 2.84
C TYR A 41 -10.89 -12.25 2.70
N LEU A 42 -10.57 -13.48 3.09
CA LEU A 42 -11.57 -14.55 3.20
C LEU A 42 -12.44 -14.35 4.46
N PRO A 43 -13.75 -14.67 4.41
CA PRO A 43 -14.66 -14.55 5.55
C PRO A 43 -14.13 -15.17 6.84
N ASP A 44 -13.68 -16.41 6.81
CA ASP A 44 -13.34 -17.13 8.05
C ASP A 44 -11.87 -17.02 8.47
N GLN A 45 -11.06 -16.29 7.70
CA GLN A 45 -9.64 -16.12 7.97
C GLN A 45 -9.33 -14.86 8.78
N SER A 46 -8.10 -14.83 9.29
CA SER A 46 -7.52 -13.67 9.98
C SER A 46 -7.48 -12.44 9.08
N LYS A 47 -7.88 -11.29 9.62
CA LYS A 47 -7.86 -10.00 8.93
C LYS A 47 -7.24 -8.96 9.83
N VAL A 48 -6.11 -8.42 9.39
CA VAL A 48 -5.34 -7.43 10.14
C VAL A 48 -4.91 -6.33 9.17
N ALA A 49 -5.14 -5.09 9.56
CA ALA A 49 -4.59 -3.91 8.91
C ALA A 49 -3.49 -3.32 9.79
N VAL A 50 -2.62 -2.53 9.17
CA VAL A 50 -1.55 -1.82 9.87
C VAL A 50 -1.79 -0.32 9.75
N LEU A 51 -2.03 0.33 10.89
CA LEU A 51 -2.04 1.79 10.96
C LEU A 51 -0.64 2.29 11.29
N MET A 52 -0.18 3.30 10.56
CA MET A 52 1.14 3.92 10.71
C MET A 52 0.98 5.44 10.74
N SER A 53 1.71 6.09 11.64
CA SER A 53 1.69 7.55 11.83
C SER A 53 3.11 8.08 12.02
N ARG A 54 3.45 9.18 11.36
CA ARG A 54 4.71 9.91 11.61
C ARG A 54 4.71 10.64 12.96
N GLU A 55 3.54 10.91 13.51
CA GLU A 55 3.35 11.53 14.82
C GLU A 55 2.94 10.52 15.88
N LYS A 56 3.17 10.85 17.15
CA LYS A 56 2.59 10.09 18.26
C LYS A 56 1.08 10.22 18.20
N CYS A 57 0.40 9.09 18.15
CA CYS A 57 -1.06 9.04 18.26
C CYS A 57 -1.46 7.96 19.26
N ASP A 58 -2.69 8.02 19.76
CA ASP A 58 -3.24 7.00 20.64
C ASP A 58 -4.52 6.45 20.01
N VAL A 59 -4.39 5.32 19.31
CA VAL A 59 -5.50 4.69 18.60
C VAL A 59 -6.20 3.72 19.55
N LYS A 60 -7.44 4.06 19.93
CA LYS A 60 -8.27 3.21 20.79
C LYS A 60 -9.28 2.38 20.03
N THR A 61 -9.85 2.95 18.98
CA THR A 61 -10.90 2.32 18.19
C THR A 61 -10.71 2.57 16.70
N PHE A 62 -11.32 1.72 15.91
CA PHE A 62 -11.44 1.89 14.46
C PHE A 62 -12.77 1.29 14.00
N SER A 63 -13.27 1.77 12.87
CA SER A 63 -14.53 1.32 12.28
C SER A 63 -14.29 0.63 10.95
N ILE A 64 -15.05 -0.42 10.68
CA ILE A 64 -15.22 -0.95 9.33
C ILE A 64 -16.45 -0.30 8.72
N VAL A 65 -16.27 0.34 7.58
CA VAL A 65 -17.31 1.10 6.89
C VAL A 65 -17.66 0.37 5.60
N ASP A 66 -18.94 0.15 5.39
CA ASP A 66 -19.46 -0.38 4.13
C ASP A 66 -19.26 0.67 3.02
N TYR A 67 -18.60 0.27 1.94
CA TYR A 67 -18.17 1.21 0.90
C TYR A 67 -19.34 1.88 0.17
N TYR A 68 -20.42 1.13 -0.09
CA TYR A 68 -21.55 1.63 -0.88
C TYR A 68 -22.48 2.51 -0.06
N THR A 69 -22.73 2.15 1.20
CA THR A 69 -23.65 2.90 2.07
C THR A 69 -22.93 4.02 2.83
N GLY A 70 -21.60 3.98 2.94
CA GLY A 70 -20.81 4.89 3.76
C GLY A 70 -21.05 4.74 5.27
N LYS A 71 -21.78 3.69 5.70
CA LYS A 71 -22.16 3.50 7.10
C LYS A 71 -21.16 2.60 7.83
N PRO A 72 -20.76 2.94 9.06
CA PRO A 72 -19.96 2.04 9.89
C PRO A 72 -20.80 0.81 10.24
N ILE A 73 -20.28 -0.38 9.91
CA ILE A 73 -20.94 -1.66 10.19
C ILE A 73 -20.38 -2.33 11.46
N LEU A 74 -19.15 -2.01 11.84
CA LEU A 74 -18.48 -2.51 13.03
C LEU A 74 -17.56 -1.42 13.57
N THR A 75 -17.56 -1.25 14.89
CA THR A 75 -16.55 -0.45 15.60
C THR A 75 -15.83 -1.38 16.58
N LEU A 76 -14.51 -1.42 16.49
CA LEU A 76 -13.67 -2.36 17.22
C LEU A 76 -12.65 -1.61 18.06
N ASN A 77 -12.28 -2.20 19.20
CA ASN A 77 -11.32 -1.64 20.18
C ASN A 77 -10.13 -2.58 20.44
N ASN A 78 -10.02 -3.69 19.71
CA ASN A 78 -8.93 -4.66 19.80
C ASN A 78 -7.66 -4.19 19.05
N VAL A 79 -7.29 -2.94 19.27
CA VAL A 79 -6.12 -2.29 18.68
C VAL A 79 -4.87 -2.74 19.43
N LYS A 80 -3.88 -3.30 18.70
CA LYS A 80 -2.61 -3.71 19.30
C LYS A 80 -1.50 -2.73 18.93
N PRO A 81 -0.94 -1.95 19.87
CA PRO A 81 0.22 -1.11 19.60
C PRO A 81 1.44 -1.97 19.28
N PHE A 82 2.26 -1.50 18.33
CA PHE A 82 3.55 -2.09 17.99
C PHE A 82 4.71 -1.08 18.17
N GLY A 83 4.40 0.19 18.45
CA GLY A 83 5.38 1.22 18.75
C GLY A 83 5.99 1.85 17.50
N ARG A 84 7.24 2.30 17.61
CA ARG A 84 7.97 2.97 16.51
C ARG A 84 8.47 1.95 15.49
N TYR A 85 8.33 2.24 14.20
CA TYR A 85 8.89 1.42 13.11
C TYR A 85 9.42 2.31 11.99
N GLY A 86 10.72 2.26 11.73
CA GLY A 86 11.38 3.18 10.80
C GLY A 86 11.11 4.65 11.17
N GLN A 87 10.62 5.42 10.19
CA GLN A 87 10.23 6.84 10.38
C GLN A 87 8.86 7.03 11.04
N MET A 88 8.11 5.95 11.34
CA MET A 88 6.77 6.06 11.92
C MET A 88 6.85 6.08 13.44
N ALA A 89 6.51 7.22 14.05
CA ALA A 89 6.50 7.38 15.51
C ALA A 89 5.46 6.48 16.21
N SER A 90 4.40 6.05 15.51
CA SER A 90 3.40 5.14 16.07
C SER A 90 2.88 4.16 15.03
N THR A 91 2.82 2.89 15.40
CA THR A 91 2.25 1.81 14.57
C THR A 91 1.33 0.91 15.38
N TYR A 92 0.29 0.42 14.72
CA TYR A 92 -0.77 -0.38 15.32
C TYR A 92 -1.23 -1.48 14.38
N ARG A 93 -1.60 -2.64 14.96
CA ARG A 93 -2.36 -3.68 14.26
C ARG A 93 -3.83 -3.54 14.61
N LEU A 94 -4.68 -3.48 13.58
CA LEU A 94 -6.13 -3.39 13.67
C LEU A 94 -6.71 -4.73 13.26
N ASN A 95 -7.16 -5.56 14.20
CA ASN A 95 -7.69 -6.88 13.90
C ASN A 95 -9.21 -6.81 13.69
N PHE A 96 -9.68 -7.09 12.49
CA PHE A 96 -11.11 -7.07 12.13
C PHE A 96 -11.60 -8.43 11.66
N SER A 97 -11.01 -9.51 12.18
CA SER A 97 -11.40 -10.88 11.84
C SER A 97 -12.85 -11.21 12.17
N ALA A 98 -13.48 -10.42 13.05
CA ALA A 98 -14.92 -10.47 13.36
C ALA A 98 -15.81 -10.13 12.16
N LEU A 99 -15.31 -9.36 11.17
CA LEU A 99 -16.03 -9.15 9.92
C LEU A 99 -16.00 -10.45 9.10
N LYS A 100 -17.17 -11.07 8.95
CA LYS A 100 -17.37 -12.28 8.12
C LYS A 100 -18.16 -12.00 6.85
N ARG A 101 -19.09 -11.04 6.90
CA ARG A 101 -20.02 -10.75 5.82
C ARG A 101 -19.28 -10.34 4.54
N PRO A 102 -19.47 -11.06 3.41
CA PRO A 102 -18.90 -10.64 2.14
C PRO A 102 -19.36 -9.22 1.74
N GLY A 103 -18.50 -8.48 1.05
CA GLY A 103 -18.78 -7.10 0.63
C GLY A 103 -17.51 -6.29 0.39
N SER A 104 -17.68 -5.00 0.10
CA SER A 104 -16.58 -4.05 -0.10
C SER A 104 -16.54 -3.04 1.04
N TYR A 105 -15.37 -2.89 1.66
CA TYR A 105 -15.23 -2.15 2.91
C TYR A 105 -13.98 -1.27 2.89
N PHE A 106 -13.94 -0.30 3.79
CA PHE A 106 -12.71 0.38 4.18
C PHE A 106 -12.65 0.55 5.69
N ILE A 107 -11.45 0.78 6.23
CA ILE A 107 -11.24 1.05 7.64
C ILE A 107 -11.14 2.56 7.86
N GLN A 108 -11.81 3.05 8.89
CA GLN A 108 -11.71 4.43 9.38
C GLN A 108 -11.16 4.43 10.81
N SER A 109 -10.12 5.23 11.07
CA SER A 109 -9.56 5.43 12.42
C SER A 109 -9.18 6.90 12.62
N GLY A 110 -10.04 7.66 13.32
CA GLY A 110 -9.91 9.11 13.39
C GLY A 110 -10.04 9.72 11.99
N ASP A 111 -9.03 10.47 11.58
CA ASP A 111 -8.90 11.08 10.25
C ASP A 111 -8.27 10.15 9.19
N ALA A 112 -7.72 9.00 9.60
CA ALA A 112 -7.09 8.05 8.69
C ALA A 112 -8.11 7.08 8.08
N ARG A 113 -7.99 6.87 6.76
CA ARG A 113 -8.83 5.97 5.96
C ARG A 113 -7.96 5.00 5.17
N SER A 114 -8.34 3.72 5.10
CA SER A 114 -7.69 2.74 4.22
C SER A 114 -8.20 2.84 2.78
N GLU A 115 -7.47 2.22 1.85
CA GLU A 115 -8.05 1.82 0.57
C GLU A 115 -9.23 0.86 0.76
N VAL A 116 -10.08 0.78 -0.26
CA VAL A 116 -11.20 -0.16 -0.29
C VAL A 116 -10.67 -1.58 -0.51
N PHE A 117 -11.21 -2.55 0.21
CA PHE A 117 -10.88 -3.97 0.07
C PHE A 117 -12.13 -4.84 0.09
N PRO A 118 -12.15 -5.96 -0.64
CA PRO A 118 -13.23 -6.92 -0.57
C PRO A 118 -13.06 -7.92 0.58
N VAL A 119 -14.18 -8.42 1.09
CA VAL A 119 -14.26 -9.65 1.87
C VAL A 119 -15.12 -10.64 1.09
N GLY A 120 -14.65 -11.87 0.89
CA GLY A 120 -15.42 -12.88 0.15
C GLY A 120 -14.62 -14.15 -0.14
N ASN A 121 -15.30 -15.23 -0.51
CA ASN A 121 -14.69 -16.56 -0.70
C ASN A 121 -13.79 -16.69 -1.94
N ARG A 122 -13.83 -15.70 -2.82
CA ARG A 122 -13.18 -15.71 -4.15
C ARG A 122 -12.12 -14.62 -4.33
N VAL A 123 -11.70 -13.97 -3.25
CA VAL A 123 -10.76 -12.82 -3.30
C VAL A 123 -9.37 -13.20 -3.83
N TYR A 124 -9.02 -14.48 -3.83
CA TYR A 124 -7.74 -14.99 -4.32
C TYR A 124 -7.87 -15.80 -5.61
N ASP A 125 -9.06 -15.87 -6.21
CA ASP A 125 -9.28 -16.58 -7.46
C ASP A 125 -8.33 -16.02 -8.54
N GLY A 126 -7.62 -16.90 -9.25
CA GLY A 126 -6.66 -16.54 -10.29
C GLY A 126 -5.30 -16.02 -9.81
N SER A 127 -5.06 -15.87 -8.49
CA SER A 127 -3.77 -15.39 -7.96
C SER A 127 -2.60 -16.34 -8.29
N ALA A 128 -2.81 -17.65 -8.13
CA ALA A 128 -1.82 -18.67 -8.53
C ALA A 128 -1.58 -18.67 -10.05
N ASP A 129 -2.65 -18.55 -10.84
CA ASP A 129 -2.53 -18.48 -12.31
C ASP A 129 -1.75 -17.26 -12.75
N PHE A 130 -1.92 -16.12 -12.08
CA PHE A 130 -1.16 -14.90 -12.36
C PHE A 130 0.35 -15.12 -12.15
N VAL A 131 0.74 -15.71 -11.02
CA VAL A 131 2.15 -16.04 -10.74
C VAL A 131 2.69 -17.04 -11.77
N LEU A 132 1.92 -18.09 -12.10
CA LEU A 132 2.34 -19.07 -13.11
C LEU A 132 2.42 -18.48 -14.52
N LYS A 133 1.56 -17.49 -14.86
CA LYS A 133 1.68 -16.74 -16.12
C LYS A 133 2.98 -15.95 -16.15
N TYR A 134 3.33 -15.27 -15.07
CA TYR A 134 4.63 -14.58 -14.96
C TYR A 134 5.80 -15.56 -15.12
N MET A 135 5.79 -16.70 -14.42
CA MET A 135 6.85 -17.72 -14.57
C MET A 135 6.99 -18.22 -16.01
N ARG A 136 5.88 -18.42 -16.74
CA ARG A 136 5.94 -18.79 -18.17
C ARG A 136 6.57 -17.72 -19.05
N GLN A 137 6.36 -16.44 -18.72
CA GLN A 137 6.97 -15.31 -19.43
C GLN A 137 8.47 -15.22 -19.18
N GLN A 138 8.96 -15.68 -18.03
CA GLN A 138 10.40 -15.71 -17.70
C GLN A 138 11.16 -16.89 -18.31
N ARG A 139 10.53 -17.73 -19.14
CA ARG A 139 11.20 -18.88 -19.74
C ARG A 139 12.38 -18.46 -20.63
N CYS A 140 13.53 -19.10 -20.41
CA CYS A 140 14.72 -19.01 -21.25
C CYS A 140 14.71 -20.14 -22.32
N GLY A 141 15.29 -19.88 -23.50
CA GLY A 141 15.08 -20.70 -24.69
C GLY A 141 13.76 -20.38 -25.38
N TRP A 142 13.06 -21.38 -25.94
CA TRP A 142 11.77 -21.15 -26.60
C TRP A 142 10.70 -20.67 -25.61
N ASN A 143 10.20 -19.46 -25.84
CA ASN A 143 9.19 -18.83 -25.01
C ASN A 143 7.87 -18.69 -25.79
N PRO A 144 6.81 -19.44 -25.41
CA PRO A 144 5.55 -19.41 -26.13
C PRO A 144 4.78 -18.08 -25.99
N TYR A 145 5.11 -17.26 -25.00
CA TYR A 145 4.50 -15.94 -24.83
C TYR A 145 4.99 -14.96 -25.90
N TYR A 146 6.31 -14.92 -26.15
CA TYR A 146 6.91 -14.09 -27.19
C TYR A 146 6.93 -14.75 -28.57
N ARG A 147 6.73 -16.08 -28.62
CA ARG A 147 6.86 -16.92 -29.84
C ARG A 147 8.26 -16.81 -30.46
N ASP A 148 9.27 -16.73 -29.61
CA ASP A 148 10.67 -16.60 -30.01
C ASP A 148 11.59 -17.35 -29.03
N SER A 149 12.87 -17.48 -29.38
CA SER A 149 13.91 -18.09 -28.56
C SER A 149 15.01 -17.10 -28.19
N CYS A 150 15.30 -16.97 -26.90
CA CYS A 150 16.51 -16.31 -26.41
C CYS A 150 17.60 -17.35 -26.07
N HIS A 151 18.84 -16.89 -25.85
CA HIS A 151 19.90 -17.71 -25.24
C HIS A 151 20.15 -19.05 -25.95
N THR A 152 20.05 -19.06 -27.28
CA THR A 152 20.10 -20.29 -28.10
C THR A 152 21.49 -20.95 -28.15
N ARG A 153 22.50 -20.34 -27.53
CA ARG A 153 23.89 -20.78 -27.48
C ARG A 153 24.43 -20.90 -26.05
N ASP A 154 23.55 -20.90 -25.06
CA ASP A 154 23.95 -21.16 -23.68
C ASP A 154 24.37 -22.64 -23.54
N GLY A 155 25.56 -22.98 -23.08
CA GLY A 155 26.62 -22.14 -22.50
C GLY A 155 28.02 -22.70 -22.75
N TYR A 156 29.02 -21.99 -22.24
CA TYR A 156 30.43 -22.35 -22.40
C TYR A 156 31.04 -22.62 -21.02
N ILE A 157 31.77 -23.72 -20.92
CA ILE A 157 32.47 -24.08 -19.70
C ILE A 157 33.56 -23.03 -19.45
N VAL A 158 33.51 -22.41 -18.27
CA VAL A 158 34.56 -21.52 -17.76
C VAL A 158 35.26 -22.18 -16.58
N ASN A 159 36.54 -21.84 -16.35
CA ASN A 159 37.29 -22.26 -15.16
C ASN A 159 37.46 -23.79 -14.96
N HIS A 160 37.36 -24.60 -16.02
CA HIS A 160 37.69 -26.03 -15.98
C HIS A 160 39.12 -26.27 -16.49
N PRO A 161 39.95 -27.11 -15.83
CA PRO A 161 41.37 -27.30 -16.19
C PRO A 161 41.63 -27.67 -17.66
N THR A 162 40.75 -28.47 -18.26
CA THR A 162 40.93 -29.02 -19.62
C THR A 162 39.76 -28.77 -20.58
N LYS A 163 38.71 -28.05 -20.16
CA LYS A 163 37.46 -27.91 -20.93
C LYS A 163 37.01 -26.46 -21.09
N ALA A 164 37.82 -25.50 -20.67
CA ALA A 164 37.48 -24.09 -20.83
C ALA A 164 37.22 -23.75 -22.31
N GLY A 165 36.12 -23.05 -22.58
CA GLY A 165 35.67 -22.71 -23.94
C GLY A 165 34.92 -23.83 -24.67
N GLN A 166 34.77 -25.02 -24.07
CA GLN A 166 33.90 -26.06 -24.63
C GLN A 166 32.42 -25.67 -24.43
N HIS A 167 31.63 -25.77 -25.50
CA HIS A 167 30.17 -25.59 -25.42
C HIS A 167 29.51 -26.80 -24.73
N ILE A 168 28.57 -26.51 -23.82
CA ILE A 168 27.68 -27.47 -23.19
C ILE A 168 26.25 -26.92 -23.27
N ASP A 169 25.32 -27.72 -23.80
CA ASP A 169 23.93 -27.27 -23.92
C ASP A 169 23.28 -27.26 -22.53
N VAL A 170 23.04 -26.04 -22.02
CA VAL A 170 22.35 -25.79 -20.75
C VAL A 170 21.11 -24.93 -20.96
N ARG A 171 20.59 -24.89 -22.19
CA ARG A 171 19.42 -24.07 -22.55
C ARG A 171 18.19 -24.54 -21.80
N GLY A 172 17.31 -23.59 -21.46
CA GLY A 172 16.03 -23.86 -20.82
C GLY A 172 15.91 -23.13 -19.49
N GLY A 173 15.04 -23.60 -18.59
CA GLY A 173 14.81 -22.94 -17.30
C GLY A 173 14.11 -21.58 -17.42
N TRP A 174 14.38 -20.71 -16.45
CA TRP A 174 13.82 -19.35 -16.35
C TRP A 174 14.95 -18.34 -16.15
N HIS A 175 14.80 -17.14 -16.70
CA HIS A 175 15.59 -15.98 -16.29
C HIS A 175 15.32 -15.72 -14.80
N ASP A 176 16.38 -15.52 -14.02
CA ASP A 176 16.28 -15.42 -12.56
C ASP A 176 15.52 -14.16 -12.11
N ALA A 177 15.76 -13.03 -12.79
CA ALA A 177 15.19 -11.74 -12.45
C ALA A 177 14.84 -10.91 -13.71
N ALA A 178 15.24 -9.64 -13.73
CA ALA A 178 15.00 -8.74 -14.86
C ALA A 178 16.08 -8.82 -15.94
N ASP A 179 17.28 -9.26 -15.56
CA ASP A 179 18.29 -9.69 -16.50
C ASP A 179 17.98 -11.11 -17.00
N CYS A 180 18.71 -11.54 -18.03
CA CYS A 180 18.47 -12.83 -18.68
C CYS A 180 19.52 -13.89 -18.31
N LEU A 181 20.22 -13.73 -17.18
CA LEU A 181 21.17 -14.73 -16.69
C LEU A 181 20.44 -15.86 -15.95
N GLN A 182 21.15 -16.98 -15.80
CA GLN A 182 20.75 -18.16 -15.03
C GLN A 182 21.88 -18.57 -14.09
#